data_AF-A0A6L7XV59-F1
#
_entry.id   AF-A0A6L7XV59-F1
#
_cell.length_a   1.000
_cell.length_b   1.000
_cell.length_c   1.000
_cell.angle_alpha   90.00
_cell.angle_beta   90.00
_cell.angle_gamma   90.00
#
_symmetry.space_group_name_H-M   'P 1'
#
loop_
_entity.id
_entity.type
_entity.pdbx_description
1 polymer ?
#
loop_
_entity_poly.entity_id
_entity_poly.type
_entity_poly.pdbx_seq_one_letter_code
_entity_poly.pdbx_strand_id
1 'polypeptide(L)'
;MDRTSTVETPSERPSNDTLEGAFVAWLQEIVDRMDPDVSVSLGETMDEACQTMEQVKRWPERWHREGVGEGMRQTLVVAAEGRFGASTASRLADLLAPIDDVDRLGDLACRVAVCGNRDELIEEVSERQA
;
A
#
# COMPACT_ATOMS: atom_id res chain seq x y z
N MET A 1 25.72 -66.19 -17.55
CA MET A 1 24.88 -65.92 -16.37
C MET A 1 25.66 -64.92 -15.54
N ASP A 2 25.32 -63.64 -15.42
CA ASP A 2 24.09 -62.91 -15.73
C ASP A 2 24.41 -61.49 -16.22
N ARG A 3 23.59 -60.98 -17.13
CA ARG A 3 23.68 -59.62 -17.67
C ARG A 3 22.97 -58.65 -16.72
N THR A 4 23.71 -57.65 -16.26
CA THR A 4 23.29 -56.28 -15.94
C THR A 4 21.78 -56.00 -15.96
N SER A 5 21.15 -55.95 -14.78
CA SER A 5 19.91 -55.19 -14.57
C SER A 5 20.25 -53.70 -14.58
N THR A 6 20.03 -53.07 -15.73
CA THR A 6 19.94 -51.61 -15.81
C THR A 6 18.66 -51.19 -15.12
N VAL A 7 18.77 -50.53 -13.97
CA VAL A 7 17.66 -49.82 -13.35
C VAL A 7 17.39 -48.58 -14.20
N GLU A 8 16.42 -48.66 -15.10
CA GLU A 8 15.83 -47.46 -15.71
C GLU A 8 15.07 -46.71 -14.60
N THR A 9 15.65 -45.62 -14.12
CA THR A 9 14.92 -44.65 -13.33
C THR A 9 14.19 -43.75 -14.33
N PRO A 10 12.85 -43.74 -14.41
CA PRO A 10 12.17 -42.80 -15.28
C PRO A 10 12.38 -41.40 -14.69
N SER A 11 13.28 -40.62 -15.30
CA SER A 11 13.33 -39.18 -15.08
C SER A 11 12.18 -38.57 -15.89
N GLU A 12 10.96 -38.71 -15.37
CA GLU A 12 9.80 -37.98 -15.88
C GLU A 12 10.05 -36.50 -15.61
N ARG A 13 10.42 -35.76 -16.66
CA ARG A 13 10.42 -34.31 -16.58
C ARG A 13 8.98 -33.85 -16.32
N PRO A 14 8.75 -32.97 -15.34
CA PRO A 14 7.41 -32.44 -15.09
C PRO A 14 6.86 -31.78 -16.37
N SER A 15 5.56 -31.94 -16.62
CA SER A 15 4.90 -31.26 -17.73
C SER A 15 4.95 -29.74 -17.52
N ASN A 16 4.94 -28.98 -18.63
CA ASN A 16 4.94 -27.51 -18.56
C ASN A 16 3.76 -26.97 -17.74
N ASP A 17 2.57 -27.56 -17.90
CA ASP A 17 1.37 -27.18 -17.13
C ASP A 17 1.59 -27.29 -15.60
N THR A 18 2.35 -28.30 -15.17
CA THR A 18 2.68 -28.50 -13.75
C THR A 18 3.65 -27.41 -13.25
N LEU A 19 4.61 -27.00 -14.10
CA LEU A 19 5.57 -25.95 -13.77
C LEU A 19 4.92 -24.58 -13.75
N GLU A 20 4.03 -24.30 -14.70
CA GLU A 20 3.27 -23.04 -14.77
C GLU A 20 2.37 -22.87 -13.53
N GLY A 21 1.61 -23.90 -13.18
CA GLY A 21 0.77 -23.86 -11.96
C GLY A 21 1.59 -23.68 -10.68
N ALA A 22 2.72 -24.39 -10.55
CA ALA A 22 3.62 -24.24 -9.40
C ALA A 22 4.24 -22.83 -9.33
N PHE A 23 4.58 -22.23 -10.47
CA PHE A 23 5.13 -20.88 -10.53
C PHE A 23 4.09 -19.82 -10.16
N VAL A 24 2.86 -19.93 -10.67
CA VAL A 24 1.75 -19.01 -10.32
C VAL A 24 1.42 -19.11 -8.83
N ALA A 25 1.38 -20.32 -8.26
CA ALA A 25 1.17 -20.51 -6.82
C ALA A 25 2.28 -19.86 -5.98
N TRP A 26 3.54 -20.04 -6.39
CA TRP A 26 4.67 -19.39 -5.72
C TRP A 26 4.63 -17.86 -5.82
N LEU A 27 4.24 -17.31 -6.98
CA LEU A 27 4.05 -15.86 -7.12
C LEU A 27 2.92 -15.34 -6.24
N GLN A 28 1.82 -16.09 -6.11
CA GLN A 28 0.69 -15.73 -5.26
C GLN A 28 1.14 -15.57 -3.81
N GLU A 29 1.95 -16.51 -3.30
CA GLU A 29 2.52 -16.42 -1.95
C GLU A 29 3.41 -15.20 -1.73
N ILE A 30 4.10 -14.73 -2.77
CA ILE A 30 4.92 -13.51 -2.70
C ILE A 30 4.02 -12.28 -2.65
N VAL A 31 3.00 -12.22 -3.51
CA VAL A 31 2.05 -11.11 -3.55
C VAL A 31 1.32 -10.97 -2.22
N ASP A 32 0.81 -12.08 -1.66
CA ASP A 32 0.13 -12.10 -0.36
C ASP A 32 1.03 -11.63 0.80
N ARG A 33 2.35 -11.86 0.68
CA ARG A 33 3.32 -11.43 1.70
C ARG A 33 3.69 -9.95 1.58
N MET A 34 3.65 -9.40 0.37
CA MET A 34 3.99 -8.00 0.12
C MET A 34 2.88 -7.06 0.59
N ASP A 35 1.61 -7.45 0.46
CA ASP A 35 0.47 -6.68 0.94
C ASP A 35 -0.63 -7.61 1.47
N PRO A 36 -0.60 -7.97 2.76
CA PRO A 36 -1.56 -8.93 3.32
C PRO A 36 -3.00 -8.39 3.34
N ASP A 37 -3.17 -7.07 3.25
CA ASP A 37 -4.48 -6.42 3.32
C ASP A 37 -5.14 -6.28 1.94
N VAL A 38 -4.41 -6.56 0.85
CA VAL A 38 -4.93 -6.49 -0.52
C VAL A 38 -5.07 -7.89 -1.11
N SER A 39 -6.30 -8.38 -1.22
CA SER A 39 -6.59 -9.66 -1.89
C SER A 39 -6.46 -9.53 -3.41
N VAL A 40 -5.30 -9.85 -3.95
CA VAL A 40 -5.06 -10.00 -5.39
C VAL A 40 -5.04 -11.47 -5.76
N SER A 41 -5.77 -11.87 -6.81
CA SER A 41 -5.67 -13.21 -7.39
C SER A 41 -4.89 -13.15 -8.70
N LEU A 42 -3.81 -13.94 -8.80
CA LEU A 42 -3.02 -14.07 -10.01
C LEU A 42 -3.66 -14.97 -11.08
N GLY A 43 -4.79 -15.61 -10.78
CA GLY A 43 -5.44 -16.55 -11.70
C GLY A 43 -4.81 -17.94 -11.69
N GLU A 44 -5.18 -18.77 -12.68
CA GLU A 44 -4.71 -20.16 -12.80
C GLU A 44 -3.66 -20.32 -13.91
N THR A 45 -3.50 -19.30 -14.77
CA THR A 45 -2.59 -19.33 -15.92
C THR A 45 -1.48 -18.28 -15.84
N MET A 46 -0.38 -18.51 -16.54
CA MET A 46 0.74 -17.57 -16.63
C MET A 46 0.32 -16.22 -17.23
N ASP A 47 -0.56 -16.22 -18.24
CA ASP A 47 -1.03 -15.00 -18.90
C ASP A 47 -1.89 -14.14 -17.97
N GLU A 48 -2.75 -14.76 -17.16
CA GLU A 48 -3.52 -14.07 -16.11
C GLU A 48 -2.58 -13.50 -15.05
N ALA A 49 -1.58 -14.28 -14.61
CA ALA A 49 -0.61 -13.82 -13.63
C ALA A 49 0.17 -12.61 -14.17
N CYS A 50 0.61 -12.64 -15.42
CA CYS A 50 1.28 -11.51 -16.06
C CYS A 50 0.40 -10.25 -16.12
N GLN A 51 -0.88 -10.38 -16.43
CA GLN A 51 -1.82 -9.25 -16.46
C GLN A 51 -2.02 -8.65 -15.06
N THR A 52 -2.17 -9.50 -14.04
CA THR A 52 -2.34 -9.04 -12.66
C THR A 52 -1.06 -8.39 -12.11
N MET A 53 0.11 -8.87 -12.51
CA MET A 53 1.39 -8.27 -12.11
C MET A 53 1.56 -6.81 -12.57
N GLU A 54 0.84 -6.35 -13.61
CA GLU A 54 0.82 -4.92 -13.96
C GLU A 54 0.19 -4.04 -12.88
N GLN A 55 -0.73 -4.59 -12.09
CA GLN A 55 -1.32 -3.88 -10.94
C GLN A 55 -0.34 -3.87 -9.76
N VAL A 56 0.30 -5.01 -9.48
CA VAL A 56 1.32 -5.15 -8.42
C VAL A 56 2.50 -4.21 -8.65
N LYS A 57 2.91 -3.99 -9.91
CA LYS A 57 3.97 -3.02 -10.27
C LYS A 57 3.69 -1.59 -9.84
N ARG A 58 2.41 -1.21 -9.66
CA ARG A 58 2.02 0.14 -9.24
C ARG A 58 1.94 0.29 -7.72
N TRP A 59 2.05 -0.79 -6.97
CA TRP A 59 1.99 -0.76 -5.50
C TRP A 59 3.07 0.10 -4.86
N PRO A 60 4.35 0.07 -5.29
CA PRO A 60 5.36 0.93 -4.68
C PRO A 60 5.02 2.41 -4.77
N GLU A 61 4.50 2.87 -5.91
CA GLU A 61 4.06 4.25 -6.10
C GLU A 61 2.85 4.58 -5.24
N ARG A 62 1.89 3.64 -5.13
CA ARG A 62 0.73 3.77 -4.25
C ARG A 62 1.16 3.91 -2.79
N TRP A 63 1.95 2.97 -2.26
CA TRP A 63 2.44 3.01 -0.89
C TRP A 63 3.30 4.24 -0.62
N HIS A 64 4.10 4.68 -1.58
CA HIS A 64 4.86 5.92 -1.44
C HIS A 64 3.93 7.11 -1.28
N ARG A 65 2.88 7.22 -2.10
CA ARG A 65 1.88 8.29 -1.99
C ARG A 65 1.13 8.23 -0.66
N GLU A 66 0.67 7.05 -0.25
CA GLU A 66 -0.01 6.83 1.04
C GLU A 66 0.89 7.19 2.22
N GLY A 67 2.15 6.75 2.19
CA GLY A 67 3.14 7.05 3.22
C GLY A 67 3.50 8.53 3.29
N VAL A 68 3.59 9.22 2.14
CA VAL A 68 3.78 10.69 2.11
C VAL A 68 2.56 11.40 2.70
N GLY A 69 1.34 11.00 2.33
CA GLY A 69 0.12 11.56 2.88
C GLY A 69 0.03 11.37 4.40
N GLU A 70 0.31 10.16 4.88
CA GLU A 70 0.32 9.86 6.31
C GLU A 70 1.39 10.66 7.06
N GLY A 71 2.60 10.74 6.53
CA GLY A 71 3.67 11.55 7.11
C GLY A 71 3.31 13.03 7.20
N MET A 72 2.63 13.58 6.17
CA MET A 72 2.12 14.95 6.21
C MET A 72 1.05 15.12 7.28
N ARG A 73 0.06 14.23 7.37
CA ARG A 73 -0.98 14.27 8.42
C ARG A 73 -0.38 14.28 9.81
N GLN A 74 0.57 13.38 10.09
CA GLN A 74 1.26 13.33 11.38
C GLN A 74 2.03 14.63 11.66
N THR A 75 2.73 15.17 10.66
CA THR A 75 3.48 16.43 10.81
C THR A 75 2.54 17.59 11.14
N LEU A 76 1.38 17.68 10.48
CA LEU A 76 0.36 18.70 10.75
C LEU A 76 -0.19 18.61 12.17
N VAL A 77 -0.50 17.39 12.62
CA VAL A 77 -0.98 17.14 13.99
C VAL A 77 0.06 17.58 15.02
N VAL A 78 1.33 17.19 14.85
CA VAL A 78 2.43 17.59 15.74
C VAL A 78 2.63 19.11 15.74
N ALA A 79 2.55 19.75 14.57
CA ALA A 79 2.67 21.20 14.46
C ALA A 79 1.52 21.93 15.16
N ALA A 80 0.29 21.45 14.99
CA ALA A 80 -0.88 22.00 15.67
C ALA A 80 -0.83 21.77 17.18
N GLU A 81 -0.33 20.61 17.64
CA GLU A 81 -0.11 20.34 19.06
C GLU A 81 0.87 21.35 19.66
N GLY A 82 2.01 21.56 19.00
CA GLY A 82 3.03 22.51 19.47
C GLY A 82 2.53 23.96 19.56
N ARG A 83 1.57 24.35 18.72
CA ARG A 83 1.04 25.72 18.68
C ARG A 83 -0.20 25.94 19.54
N PHE A 84 -1.12 24.98 19.52
CA PHE A 84 -2.48 25.16 20.03
C PHE A 84 -2.87 24.12 21.08
N GLY A 85 -2.00 23.13 21.33
CA GLY A 85 -2.16 22.10 22.35
C GLY A 85 -2.80 20.81 21.82
N ALA A 86 -2.72 19.76 22.64
CA ALA A 86 -3.12 18.40 22.29
C ALA A 86 -4.59 18.26 21.89
N SER A 87 -5.51 19.05 22.48
CA SER A 87 -6.93 18.98 22.13
C SER A 87 -7.21 19.48 20.71
N THR A 88 -6.49 20.52 20.25
CA THR A 88 -6.57 20.98 18.86
C THR A 88 -5.95 19.96 17.92
N ALA A 89 -4.81 19.38 18.28
CA ALA A 89 -4.14 18.35 17.50
C ALA A 89 -5.04 17.12 17.29
N SER A 90 -5.72 16.65 18.34
CA SER A 90 -6.66 15.52 18.24
C SER A 90 -7.81 15.84 17.29
N ARG A 91 -8.44 17.02 17.41
CA ARG A 91 -9.52 17.42 16.50
C ARG A 91 -9.03 17.58 15.07
N LEU A 92 -7.81 18.08 14.89
CA LEU A 92 -7.20 18.20 13.57
C LEU A 92 -6.90 16.82 12.98
N ALA A 93 -6.47 15.84 13.77
CA ALA A 93 -6.24 14.48 13.31
C ALA A 93 -7.53 13.86 12.72
N ASP A 94 -8.66 14.02 13.41
CA ASP A 94 -9.97 13.55 12.95
C ASP A 94 -10.36 14.20 11.62
N LEU A 95 -10.10 15.50 11.48
CA LEU A 95 -10.36 16.25 10.25
C LEU A 95 -9.41 15.80 9.12
N LEU A 96 -8.14 15.54 9.39
CA LEU A 96 -7.18 15.18 8.35
C LEU A 96 -7.32 13.73 7.88
N ALA A 97 -7.85 12.83 8.70
CA ALA A 97 -8.00 11.41 8.38
C ALA A 97 -8.64 11.09 7.01
N PRO A 98 -9.73 11.74 6.56
CA PRO A 98 -10.33 11.50 5.25
C PRO A 98 -9.57 12.11 4.05
N ILE A 99 -8.46 12.84 4.27
CA ILE A 99 -7.77 13.56 3.20
C ILE A 99 -6.60 12.72 2.67
N ASP A 100 -6.77 12.16 1.46
CA ASP A 100 -5.74 11.40 0.75
C ASP A 100 -4.96 12.21 -0.29
N ASP A 101 -5.43 13.43 -0.57
CA ASP A 101 -4.79 14.35 -1.50
C ASP A 101 -3.62 15.09 -0.82
N VAL A 102 -2.41 14.74 -1.26
CA VAL A 102 -1.15 15.30 -0.75
C VAL A 102 -1.05 16.81 -0.99
N ASP A 103 -1.57 17.32 -2.11
CA ASP A 103 -1.50 18.75 -2.41
C ASP A 103 -2.41 19.53 -1.45
N ARG A 104 -3.61 19.00 -1.18
CA ARG A 104 -4.50 19.54 -0.13
C ARG A 104 -3.84 19.52 1.25
N LEU A 105 -3.14 18.44 1.61
CA LEU A 105 -2.40 18.39 2.89
C LEU A 105 -1.30 19.45 2.95
N GLY A 106 -0.61 19.72 1.84
CA GLY A 106 0.37 20.81 1.73
C GLY A 106 -0.24 22.20 1.94
N ASP A 107 -1.41 22.47 1.36
CA ASP A 107 -2.15 23.72 1.57
C ASP A 107 -2.57 23.89 3.04
N LEU A 108 -3.00 22.82 3.69
CA LEU A 108 -3.37 22.83 5.11
C LEU A 108 -2.15 23.06 6.02
N ALA A 109 -0.95 22.65 5.61
CA ALA A 109 0.29 22.97 6.33
C ALA A 109 0.52 24.48 6.44
N CYS A 110 0.24 25.21 5.36
CA CYS A 110 0.31 26.66 5.38
C CYS A 110 -0.68 27.25 6.39
N ARG A 111 -1.89 26.69 6.51
CA ARG A 111 -2.92 27.16 7.46
C ARG A 111 -2.49 26.98 8.92
N VAL A 112 -2.00 25.79 9.27
CA VAL A 112 -1.47 25.53 10.64
C VAL A 112 -0.38 26.56 11.01
N ALA A 113 0.43 26.98 10.04
CA ALA A 113 1.48 27.97 10.26
C ALA A 113 0.97 29.42 10.40
N VAL A 114 -0.11 29.81 9.70
CA VAL A 114 -0.56 31.22 9.64
C VAL A 114 -1.76 31.55 10.52
N CYS A 115 -2.61 30.59 10.88
CA CYS A 115 -3.75 30.86 11.75
C CYS A 115 -3.28 31.45 13.08
N GLY A 116 -3.99 32.49 13.53
CA GLY A 116 -3.67 33.23 14.74
C GLY A 116 -4.14 32.52 16.00
N ASN A 117 -5.15 31.66 15.89
CA ASN A 117 -5.66 30.88 16.99
C ASN A 117 -6.23 29.53 16.55
N ARG A 118 -6.59 28.70 17.53
CA ARG A 118 -7.07 27.34 17.33
C ARG A 118 -8.47 27.25 16.69
N ASP A 119 -9.35 28.20 16.99
CA ASP A 119 -10.74 28.13 16.53
C ASP A 119 -10.79 28.49 15.04
N GLU A 120 -10.02 29.51 14.64
CA GLU A 120 -9.77 29.88 13.24
C GLU A 120 -9.19 28.70 12.42
N LEU A 121 -8.20 27.98 12.96
CA LEU A 121 -7.63 26.81 12.28
C LEU A 121 -8.68 25.71 12.06
N ILE A 122 -9.44 25.36 13.09
CA ILE A 122 -10.43 24.29 12.99
C ILE A 122 -11.57 24.66 12.05
N GLU A 123 -12.02 25.92 12.09
CA GLU A 123 -13.03 26.45 11.18
C GLU A 123 -12.55 26.37 9.72
N GLU A 124 -11.37 26.93 9.40
CA GLU A 124 -10.85 26.91 8.03
C GLU A 124 -10.65 25.48 7.49
N VAL A 125 -10.15 24.56 8.32
CA VAL A 125 -9.96 23.16 7.92
C VAL A 125 -11.32 22.49 7.69
N SER A 126 -12.31 22.74 8.55
CA SER A 126 -13.65 22.13 8.44
C SER A 126 -14.42 22.62 7.21
N GLU A 127 -14.36 23.92 6.90
CA GLU A 127 -15.03 24.50 5.72
C GLU A 127 -14.48 23.95 4.41
N ARG A 128 -13.18 23.64 4.36
CA ARG A 128 -12.53 23.09 3.16
C ARG A 128 -12.82 21.60 2.93
N GLN A 129 -13.49 20.96 3.90
CA GLN A 129 -13.94 19.57 3.79
C GLN A 129 -15.38 19.43 3.30
N ALA A 130 -16.18 20.50 3.36
CA ALA A 130 -17.51 20.56 2.76
C ALA A 130 -17.43 20.68 1.23
#